data_AF-Q5YQ19-F1
#
_entry.id   AF-Q5YQ19-F1
#
_cell.length_a   1.000
_cell.length_b   1.000
_cell.length_c   1.000
_cell.angle_alpha   90.00
_cell.angle_beta   90.00
_cell.angle_gamma   90.00
#
_symmetry.space_group_name_H-M   'P 1'
#
loop_
_entity.id
_entity.type
_entity.pdbx_description
1 polymer ?
#
loop_
_entity_poly.entity_id
_entity_poly.type
_entity_poly.pdbx_seq_one_letter_code
_entity_poly.pdbx_strand_id
1 'polypeptide(L)'
;MTTGDRPAAAFAPPTKSALVRVELGADRLPTRIELSRNWKNAFEPPEYGRSIMDAYEYALYEYAAHLVATNSRPRKVRPDLREAAPLLLQQRTYEDYNATYARIYGVATYTMHGPDLTEYDEPTLTVRATAHRLQSVTMDFAWAVRTESNVIAQDILDCCDKVRAALPRFVHDVYLDRESDEQLMARLVRHEHHLLRNEI
;
A
#
# COMPACT_ATOMS: atom_id res chain seq x y z
N MET A 1 -19.27 -0.77 -42.08
CA MET A 1 -18.70 -0.24 -40.83
C MET A 1 -18.94 -1.27 -39.75
N THR A 2 -17.96 -2.17 -39.56
CA THR A 2 -18.01 -3.26 -38.58
C THR A 2 -17.31 -2.78 -37.31
N THR A 3 -18.10 -2.56 -36.27
CA THR A 3 -17.60 -2.27 -34.92
C THR A 3 -16.95 -3.55 -34.40
N GLY A 4 -15.61 -3.54 -34.30
CA GLY A 4 -14.85 -4.64 -33.74
C GLY A 4 -15.20 -4.81 -32.27
N ASP A 5 -15.91 -5.90 -31.98
CA ASP A 5 -16.10 -6.43 -30.65
C ASP A 5 -14.71 -6.88 -30.17
N ARG A 6 -14.05 -6.04 -29.38
CA ARG A 6 -12.76 -6.35 -28.77
C ARG A 6 -13.06 -7.40 -27.70
N PRO A 7 -12.62 -8.67 -27.86
CA PRO A 7 -12.90 -9.68 -26.84
C PRO A 7 -12.35 -9.17 -25.52
N ALA A 8 -13.20 -9.13 -24.50
CA ALA A 8 -12.76 -8.96 -23.12
C ALA A 8 -11.62 -9.95 -22.92
N ALA A 9 -10.40 -9.46 -22.71
CA ALA A 9 -9.24 -10.30 -22.49
C ALA A 9 -9.66 -11.29 -21.39
N ALA A 10 -9.71 -12.57 -21.74
CA ALA A 10 -10.12 -13.61 -20.81
C ALA A 10 -9.27 -13.42 -19.55
N PHE A 11 -9.93 -13.12 -18.43
CA PHE A 11 -9.25 -12.92 -17.16
C PHE A 11 -8.69 -14.28 -16.76
N ALA A 12 -7.47 -14.58 -17.20
CA ALA A 12 -6.76 -15.78 -16.79
C ALA A 12 -6.32 -15.53 -15.35
N PRO A 13 -6.72 -16.39 -14.39
CA PRO A 13 -6.26 -16.23 -13.02
C PRO A 13 -4.72 -16.36 -13.02
N PRO A 14 -4.02 -15.53 -12.23
CA PRO A 14 -2.59 -15.73 -12.00
C PRO A 14 -2.32 -17.15 -11.50
N THR A 15 -1.12 -17.67 -11.76
CA THR A 15 -0.75 -19.04 -11.36
C THR A 15 -0.51 -19.09 -9.85
N LYS A 16 -1.16 -20.02 -9.15
CA LYS A 16 -0.90 -20.27 -7.73
C LYS A 16 0.48 -20.88 -7.55
N SER A 17 1.35 -20.22 -6.78
CA SER A 17 2.63 -20.79 -6.38
C SER A 17 2.44 -21.86 -5.30
N ALA A 18 3.12 -22.99 -5.44
CA ALA A 18 3.21 -24.02 -4.39
C ALA A 18 4.33 -23.72 -3.37
N LEU A 19 5.20 -22.76 -3.67
CA LEU A 19 6.42 -22.46 -2.90
C LEU A 19 6.32 -21.17 -2.10
N VAL A 20 5.40 -20.28 -2.48
CA VAL A 20 5.18 -18.98 -1.83
C VAL A 20 3.70 -18.81 -1.59
N ARG A 21 3.34 -18.51 -0.34
CA ARG A 21 1.97 -18.14 0.04
C ARG A 21 1.99 -16.76 0.67
N VAL A 22 1.07 -15.91 0.24
CA VAL A 22 0.89 -14.56 0.77
C VAL A 22 -0.54 -14.44 1.27
N GLU A 23 -0.71 -13.97 2.50
CA GLU A 23 -2.02 -13.60 3.05
C GLU A 23 -2.10 -12.07 3.15
N LEU A 24 -3.28 -11.54 2.83
CA LEU A 24 -3.50 -10.11 2.75
C LEU A 24 -4.34 -9.61 3.92
N GLY A 25 -3.99 -8.42 4.40
CA GLY A 25 -4.85 -7.64 5.28
C GLY A 25 -6.01 -7.00 4.52
N ALA A 26 -6.92 -6.35 5.26
CA ALA A 26 -8.01 -5.57 4.68
C ALA A 26 -7.52 -4.36 3.84
N ASP A 27 -6.27 -3.94 4.06
CA ASP A 27 -5.54 -2.93 3.29
C ASP A 27 -4.86 -3.49 2.03
N ARG A 28 -5.00 -4.81 1.77
CA ARG A 28 -4.36 -5.53 0.66
C ARG A 28 -2.83 -5.49 0.68
N LEU A 29 -2.24 -5.16 1.82
CA LEU A 29 -0.82 -5.35 2.08
C LEU A 29 -0.60 -6.72 2.72
N PRO A 30 0.54 -7.38 2.49
CA PRO A 30 0.85 -8.65 3.13
C PRO A 30 0.77 -8.57 4.66
N THR A 31 0.09 -9.53 5.28
CA THR A 31 0.08 -9.75 6.75
C THR A 31 0.79 -11.03 7.12
N ARG A 32 0.97 -11.95 6.16
CA ARG A 32 1.74 -13.18 6.31
C ARG A 32 2.38 -13.54 4.98
N ILE A 33 3.65 -13.94 5.01
CA ILE A 33 4.37 -14.50 3.87
C ILE A 33 4.99 -15.81 4.34
N GLU A 34 4.67 -16.90 3.65
CA GLU A 34 5.27 -18.21 3.89
C GLU A 34 6.08 -18.63 2.67
N LEU A 35 7.38 -18.84 2.88
CA LEU A 35 8.30 -19.34 1.88
C LEU A 35 8.64 -20.80 2.21
N SER A 36 8.44 -21.69 1.26
CA SER A 36 8.81 -23.10 1.36
C SER A 36 10.31 -23.27 1.57
N ARG A 37 10.73 -24.34 2.24
CA ARG A 37 12.16 -24.68 2.41
C ARG A 37 12.89 -24.84 1.07
N ASN A 38 12.19 -25.25 0.02
CA ASN A 38 12.76 -25.44 -1.31
C ASN A 38 12.66 -24.18 -2.18
N TRP A 39 12.12 -23.07 -1.68
CA TRP A 39 11.95 -21.84 -2.45
C TRP A 39 13.27 -21.34 -3.05
N LYS A 40 14.33 -21.28 -2.26
CA LYS A 40 15.67 -20.86 -2.73
C LYS A 40 16.31 -21.81 -3.75
N ASN A 41 15.90 -23.08 -3.75
CA ASN A 41 16.40 -24.07 -4.71
C ASN A 41 15.61 -24.06 -6.02
N ALA A 42 14.43 -23.44 -6.03
CA ALA A 42 13.53 -23.42 -7.17
C ALA A 42 13.60 -22.13 -7.99
N PHE A 43 14.15 -21.06 -7.41
CA PHE A 43 14.27 -19.74 -8.04
C PHE A 43 15.72 -19.27 -7.97
N GLU A 44 16.14 -18.55 -9.00
CA GLU A 44 17.43 -17.85 -8.96
C GLU A 44 17.32 -16.56 -8.11
N PRO A 45 18.41 -16.06 -7.51
CA PRO A 45 18.37 -14.86 -6.65
C PRO A 45 17.68 -13.64 -7.28
N PRO A 46 17.85 -13.34 -8.59
CA PRO A 46 17.13 -12.25 -9.24
C PRO A 46 15.61 -12.44 -9.30
N GLU A 47 15.13 -13.68 -9.20
CA GLU A 47 13.73 -14.06 -9.31
C GLU A 47 13.02 -14.06 -7.95
N TYR A 48 13.74 -13.97 -6.84
CA TYR A 48 13.15 -14.02 -5.49
C TYR A 48 12.07 -12.95 -5.29
N GLY A 49 12.38 -11.68 -5.59
CA GLY A 49 11.39 -10.60 -5.50
C GLY A 49 10.17 -10.84 -6.39
N ARG A 50 10.40 -11.31 -7.64
CA ARG A 50 9.33 -11.63 -8.59
C ARG A 50 8.45 -12.77 -8.08
N SER A 51 9.02 -13.85 -7.57
CA SER A 51 8.26 -15.00 -7.05
C SER A 51 7.31 -14.62 -5.91
N ILE A 52 7.71 -13.66 -5.07
CA ILE A 52 6.87 -13.10 -4.00
C ILE A 52 5.78 -12.20 -4.59
N MET A 53 6.12 -11.36 -5.57
CA MET A 53 5.15 -10.51 -6.25
C MET A 53 4.09 -11.33 -7.02
N ASP A 54 4.48 -12.41 -7.69
CA ASP A 54 3.56 -13.31 -8.40
C ASP A 54 2.56 -13.96 -7.41
N ALA A 55 3.04 -14.41 -6.26
CA ALA A 55 2.18 -14.95 -5.20
C ALA A 55 1.29 -13.86 -4.56
N TYR A 56 1.78 -12.63 -4.44
CA TYR A 56 1.00 -11.49 -3.99
C TYR A 56 -0.13 -11.14 -4.98
N GLU A 57 0.15 -11.14 -6.29
CA GLU A 57 -0.87 -10.92 -7.32
C GLU A 57 -1.93 -12.02 -7.31
N TYR A 58 -1.53 -13.26 -7.05
CA TYR A 58 -2.46 -14.36 -6.83
C TYR A 58 -3.33 -14.15 -5.59
N ALA A 59 -2.75 -13.73 -4.47
CA ALA A 59 -3.50 -13.43 -3.26
C ALA A 59 -4.49 -12.27 -3.46
N LEU A 60 -4.14 -11.26 -4.27
CA LEU A 60 -5.06 -10.18 -4.67
C LEU A 60 -6.25 -10.72 -5.48
N TYR A 61 -5.99 -11.66 -6.39
CA TYR A 61 -7.06 -12.32 -7.14
C TYR A 61 -8.00 -13.11 -6.22
N GLU A 62 -7.46 -13.95 -5.32
CA GLU A 62 -8.26 -14.71 -4.35
C GLU A 62 -9.08 -13.75 -3.45
N TYR A 63 -8.48 -12.65 -2.99
CA TYR A 63 -9.18 -11.63 -2.21
C TYR A 63 -10.34 -11.00 -2.99
N ALA A 64 -10.14 -10.63 -4.25
CA ALA A 64 -11.18 -10.07 -5.10
C ALA A 64 -12.29 -11.09 -5.38
N ALA A 65 -11.94 -12.34 -5.67
CA ALA A 65 -12.89 -13.42 -5.89
C ALA A 65 -13.75 -13.67 -4.64
N HIS A 66 -13.14 -13.62 -3.46
CA HIS A 66 -13.85 -13.77 -2.19
C HIS A 66 -14.84 -12.62 -1.94
N LEU A 67 -14.46 -11.36 -2.22
CA LEU A 67 -15.37 -10.22 -2.12
C LEU A 67 -16.59 -10.36 -3.04
N VAL A 68 -16.37 -10.81 -4.28
CA VAL A 68 -17.47 -11.08 -5.22
C VAL A 68 -18.36 -12.21 -4.73
N ALA A 69 -17.78 -13.33 -4.29
CA ALA A 69 -18.53 -14.49 -3.80
C ALA A 69 -19.39 -14.17 -2.56
N THR A 70 -18.89 -13.28 -1.69
CA THR A 70 -19.60 -12.85 -0.47
C THR A 70 -20.48 -11.62 -0.67
N ASN A 71 -20.57 -11.09 -1.90
CA ASN A 71 -21.24 -9.83 -2.22
C ASN A 71 -20.81 -8.65 -1.31
N SER A 72 -19.54 -8.67 -0.88
CA SER A 72 -18.96 -7.67 0.00
C SER A 72 -18.31 -6.56 -0.81
N ARG A 73 -18.45 -5.32 -0.35
CA ARG A 73 -17.78 -4.18 -0.99
C ARG A 73 -16.33 -4.12 -0.53
N PRO A 74 -15.37 -3.83 -1.42
CA PRO A 74 -14.00 -3.59 -1.01
C PRO A 74 -13.95 -2.41 -0.03
N ARG A 75 -13.05 -2.49 0.96
CA ARG A 75 -12.79 -1.37 1.86
C ARG A 75 -12.50 -0.11 1.06
N LYS A 76 -13.09 0.99 1.49
CA LYS A 76 -12.90 2.30 0.86
C LYS A 76 -11.41 2.66 0.92
N VAL A 77 -10.84 2.87 -0.26
CA VAL A 77 -9.42 3.20 -0.47
C VAL A 77 -9.18 4.66 -0.10
N ARG A 78 -10.09 5.55 -0.49
CA ARG A 78 -9.99 6.97 -0.16
C ARG A 78 -10.88 7.32 1.04
N PRO A 79 -10.35 8.05 2.02
CA PRO A 79 -11.18 8.58 3.10
C PRO A 79 -12.26 9.49 2.51
N ASP A 80 -13.44 9.56 3.15
CA ASP A 80 -14.33 10.68 2.86
C ASP A 80 -13.79 11.99 3.45
N LEU A 81 -14.47 13.05 3.02
CA LEU A 81 -14.34 14.38 3.55
C LEU A 81 -14.40 14.41 5.09
N ARG A 82 -15.24 13.59 5.74
CA ARG A 82 -15.40 13.60 7.20
C ARG A 82 -14.22 12.95 7.91
N GLU A 83 -13.67 11.89 7.34
CA GLU A 83 -12.45 11.25 7.82
C GLU A 83 -11.23 12.18 7.62
N ALA A 84 -11.17 12.91 6.51
CA ALA A 84 -10.02 13.75 6.15
C ALA A 84 -10.03 15.14 6.80
N ALA A 85 -11.20 15.75 7.00
CA ALA A 85 -11.30 17.13 7.49
C ALA A 85 -10.65 17.40 8.85
N PRO A 86 -10.76 16.52 9.87
CA PRO A 86 -10.07 16.71 11.14
C PRO A 86 -8.56 16.86 10.95
N LEU A 87 -7.95 16.04 10.08
CA LEU A 87 -6.52 16.07 9.81
C LEU A 87 -6.10 17.35 9.07
N LEU A 88 -6.90 17.78 8.10
CA LEU A 88 -6.61 18.99 7.33
C LEU A 88 -6.77 20.27 8.16
N LEU A 89 -7.82 20.35 8.99
CA LEU A 89 -8.08 21.51 9.85
C LEU A 89 -7.07 21.68 11.00
N GLN A 90 -6.33 20.63 11.35
CA GLN A 90 -5.27 20.69 12.37
C GLN A 90 -3.98 21.32 11.86
N GLN A 91 -3.78 21.41 10.55
CA GLN A 91 -2.54 21.93 9.99
C GLN A 91 -2.45 23.45 10.16
N ARG A 92 -1.24 23.91 10.52
CA ARG A 92 -0.98 25.32 10.87
C ARG A 92 -0.22 26.09 9.80
N THR A 93 0.33 25.39 8.83
CA THR A 93 1.02 25.96 7.66
C THR A 93 0.35 25.41 6.40
N TYR A 94 0.42 26.15 5.30
CA TYR A 94 -0.12 25.68 4.02
C TYR A 94 0.77 24.56 3.45
N GLU A 95 2.08 24.58 3.71
CA GLU A 95 2.99 23.48 3.36
C GLU A 95 2.54 22.15 4.01
N ASP A 96 2.30 22.13 5.33
CA ASP A 96 1.83 20.93 6.03
C ASP A 96 0.43 20.51 5.58
N TYR A 97 -0.44 21.49 5.31
CA TYR A 97 -1.77 21.26 4.76
C TYR A 97 -1.70 20.55 3.41
N ASN A 98 -0.90 21.06 2.48
CA ASN A 98 -0.75 20.49 1.14
C ASN A 98 -0.07 19.12 1.19
N ALA A 99 0.96 18.94 2.03
CA ALA A 99 1.61 17.64 2.24
C ALA A 99 0.63 16.60 2.81
N THR A 100 -0.23 17.00 3.77
CA THR A 100 -1.27 16.15 4.34
C THR A 100 -2.34 15.81 3.30
N TYR A 101 -2.82 16.79 2.53
CA TYR A 101 -3.77 16.59 1.44
C TYR A 101 -3.23 15.61 0.39
N ALA A 102 -1.97 15.78 -0.03
CA ALA A 102 -1.29 14.88 -0.94
C ALA A 102 -1.14 13.46 -0.37
N ARG A 103 -0.92 13.31 0.95
CA ARG A 103 -0.83 12.00 1.61
C ARG A 103 -2.18 11.28 1.70
N ILE A 104 -3.26 12.04 1.89
CA ILE A 104 -4.64 11.54 2.02
C ILE A 104 -5.23 11.15 0.65
N TYR A 105 -5.08 12.02 -0.35
CA TYR A 105 -5.75 11.88 -1.64
C TYR A 105 -4.84 11.54 -2.82
N GLY A 106 -3.52 11.72 -2.66
CA GLY A 106 -2.53 11.35 -3.66
C GLY A 106 -2.27 9.85 -3.71
N VAL A 107 -1.71 9.39 -4.84
CA VAL A 107 -1.16 8.04 -4.96
C VAL A 107 0.25 8.06 -4.38
N ALA A 108 0.35 8.30 -3.07
CA ALA A 108 1.64 8.31 -2.39
C ALA A 108 2.25 6.90 -2.47
N THR A 109 3.45 6.83 -3.04
CA THR A 109 4.27 5.63 -3.01
C THR A 109 5.24 5.76 -1.85
N TYR A 110 5.15 4.83 -0.91
CA TYR A 110 6.05 4.69 0.22
C TYR A 110 7.16 3.71 -0.16
N THR A 111 8.40 4.14 0.04
CA THR A 111 9.58 3.29 -0.10
C THR A 111 10.11 2.99 1.29
N MET A 112 10.15 1.71 1.65
CA MET A 112 10.67 1.22 2.92
C MET A 112 11.86 0.30 2.69
N HIS A 113 12.81 0.34 3.60
CA HIS A 113 14.03 -0.45 3.54
C HIS A 113 14.06 -1.49 4.66
N GLY A 114 14.67 -2.64 4.34
CA GLY A 114 15.02 -3.66 5.32
C GLY A 114 16.08 -3.17 6.30
N PRO A 115 16.43 -3.98 7.31
CA PRO A 115 17.33 -3.57 8.38
C PRO A 115 18.81 -3.48 7.95
N ASP A 116 19.20 -4.24 6.92
CA ASP A 116 20.60 -4.36 6.52
C ASP A 116 20.96 -3.44 5.34
N LEU A 117 22.25 -3.10 5.26
CA LEU A 117 22.88 -2.41 4.15
C LEU A 117 23.95 -3.29 3.50
N THR A 118 24.21 -3.06 2.21
CA THR A 118 25.33 -3.68 1.49
C THR A 118 26.66 -3.07 1.92
N GLU A 119 27.77 -3.60 1.40
CA GLU A 119 29.10 -3.01 1.62
C GLU A 119 29.26 -1.59 1.02
N TYR A 120 28.33 -1.18 0.17
CA TYR A 120 28.28 0.14 -0.48
C TYR A 120 27.25 1.08 0.16
N ASP A 121 26.76 0.77 1.36
CA ASP A 121 25.75 1.57 2.08
C ASP A 121 24.39 1.61 1.36
N GLU A 122 24.10 0.64 0.49
CA GLU A 122 22.83 0.52 -0.22
C GLU A 122 21.86 -0.42 0.51
N PRO A 123 20.54 -0.18 0.50
CA PRO A 123 19.56 -1.08 1.12
C PRO A 123 19.58 -2.49 0.54
N THR A 124 19.72 -3.52 1.39
CA THR A 124 19.67 -4.92 0.93
C THR A 124 18.26 -5.40 0.58
N LEU A 125 17.23 -4.72 1.10
CA LEU A 125 15.83 -4.95 0.78
C LEU A 125 15.14 -3.61 0.64
N THR A 126 14.38 -3.45 -0.45
CA THR A 126 13.53 -2.30 -0.69
C THR A 126 12.14 -2.76 -1.08
N VAL A 127 11.16 -2.26 -0.33
CA VAL A 127 9.74 -2.49 -0.55
C VAL A 127 9.08 -1.19 -0.93
N ARG A 128 8.35 -1.19 -2.05
CA ARG A 128 7.54 -0.04 -2.49
C ARG A 128 6.08 -0.42 -2.43
N ALA A 129 5.27 0.42 -1.81
CA ALA A 129 3.84 0.21 -1.69
C ALA A 129 3.08 1.53 -1.68
N THR A 130 1.82 1.48 -2.06
CA THR A 130 0.84 2.50 -1.72
C THR A 130 0.10 2.08 -0.46
N ALA A 131 -0.80 2.94 0.03
CA ALA A 131 -1.70 2.62 1.13
C ALA A 131 -2.56 1.36 0.92
N HIS A 132 -2.68 0.86 -0.32
CA HIS A 132 -3.62 -0.21 -0.68
C HIS A 132 -3.04 -1.29 -1.59
N ARG A 133 -1.73 -1.24 -1.87
CA ARG A 133 -1.11 -2.17 -2.80
C ARG A 133 0.39 -2.20 -2.66
N LEU A 134 0.96 -3.38 -2.57
CA LEU A 134 2.39 -3.63 -2.75
C LEU A 134 2.74 -3.48 -4.24
N GLN A 135 3.71 -2.63 -4.56
CA GLN A 135 4.11 -2.34 -5.93
C GLN A 135 5.36 -3.12 -6.34
N SER A 136 6.35 -3.23 -5.46
CA SER A 136 7.56 -4.00 -5.73
C SER A 136 8.27 -4.45 -4.47
N VAL A 137 8.96 -5.57 -4.58
CA VAL A 137 9.95 -6.06 -3.62
C VAL A 137 11.24 -6.29 -4.39
N THR A 138 12.29 -5.58 -4.02
CA THR A 138 13.62 -5.70 -4.62
C THR A 138 14.64 -5.98 -3.53
N MET A 139 15.58 -6.88 -3.78
CA MET A 139 16.57 -7.30 -2.79
C MET A 139 17.94 -7.45 -3.43
N ASP A 140 18.98 -7.15 -2.66
CA ASP A 140 20.35 -7.50 -3.00
C ASP A 140 20.51 -9.02 -3.05
N PHE A 141 21.13 -9.52 -4.12
CA PHE A 141 21.23 -10.96 -4.38
C PHE A 141 22.17 -11.64 -3.39
N ALA A 142 23.29 -11.00 -3.05
CA ALA A 142 24.25 -11.56 -2.12
C ALA A 142 23.66 -11.68 -0.71
N TRP A 143 22.85 -10.71 -0.30
CA TRP A 143 22.07 -10.76 0.93
C TRP A 143 20.98 -11.82 0.87
N ALA A 144 20.16 -11.83 -0.17
CA ALA A 144 19.06 -12.77 -0.24
C ALA A 144 19.51 -14.24 -0.28
N VAL A 145 20.67 -14.54 -0.87
CA VAL A 145 21.27 -15.89 -0.85
C VAL A 145 21.65 -16.33 0.57
N ARG A 146 22.32 -15.46 1.34
CA ARG A 146 22.79 -15.80 2.71
C ARG A 146 21.72 -15.72 3.79
N THR A 147 20.65 -14.96 3.58
CA THR A 147 19.63 -14.70 4.60
C THR A 147 18.55 -15.77 4.59
N GLU A 148 18.23 -16.39 5.72
CA GLU A 148 17.20 -17.43 5.79
C GLU A 148 15.83 -16.95 5.25
N SER A 149 15.09 -17.83 4.56
CA SER A 149 13.84 -17.46 3.88
C SER A 149 12.79 -16.86 4.83
N ASN A 150 12.71 -17.35 6.07
CA ASN A 150 11.81 -16.81 7.08
C ASN A 150 12.20 -15.38 7.51
N VAL A 151 13.50 -15.05 7.51
CA VAL A 151 13.97 -13.69 7.80
C VAL A 151 13.61 -12.76 6.64
N ILE A 152 13.83 -13.18 5.39
CA ILE A 152 13.39 -12.41 4.21
C ILE A 152 11.88 -12.12 4.27
N ALA A 153 11.08 -13.14 4.58
CA ALA A 153 9.63 -12.98 4.71
C ALA A 153 9.26 -11.98 5.82
N GLN A 154 9.92 -12.07 6.98
CA GLN A 154 9.69 -11.15 8.10
C GLN A 154 10.08 -9.72 7.75
N ASP A 155 11.23 -9.49 7.13
CA ASP A 155 11.70 -8.14 6.79
C ASP A 155 10.76 -7.45 5.78
N ILE A 156 10.16 -8.22 4.86
CA ILE A 156 9.13 -7.70 3.95
C ILE A 156 7.87 -7.30 4.72
N LEU A 157 7.44 -8.11 5.69
CA LEU A 157 6.28 -7.79 6.54
C LEU A 157 6.54 -6.56 7.40
N ASP A 158 7.73 -6.44 7.99
CA ASP A 158 8.15 -5.27 8.77
C ASP A 158 8.15 -4.00 7.91
N CYS A 159 8.59 -4.10 6.65
CA CYS A 159 8.47 -3.01 5.69
C CYS A 159 7.01 -2.64 5.43
N CYS A 160 6.12 -3.61 5.27
CA CYS A 160 4.69 -3.36 5.10
C CYS A 160 4.07 -2.69 6.35
N ASP A 161 4.50 -3.07 7.55
CA ASP A 161 4.07 -2.44 8.79
C ASP A 161 4.58 -1.01 8.94
N LYS A 162 5.81 -0.72 8.49
CA LYS A 162 6.30 0.67 8.38
C LYS A 162 5.44 1.49 7.41
N VAL A 163 5.02 0.92 6.27
CA VAL A 163 4.07 1.59 5.35
C VAL A 163 2.76 1.88 6.06
N ARG A 164 2.17 0.89 6.76
CA ARG A 164 0.94 1.08 7.54
C ARG A 164 1.08 2.17 8.60
N ALA A 165 2.22 2.21 9.30
CA ALA A 165 2.51 3.20 10.32
C ALA A 165 2.67 4.62 9.75
N ALA A 166 3.14 4.75 8.50
CA ALA A 166 3.26 6.02 7.80
C ALA A 166 1.92 6.57 7.29
N LEU A 167 0.87 5.75 7.21
CA LEU A 167 -0.44 6.19 6.77
C LEU A 167 -1.08 7.16 7.78
N PRO A 168 -1.79 8.21 7.31
CA PRO A 168 -2.53 9.09 8.19
C PRO A 168 -3.55 8.27 9.00
N ARG A 169 -3.54 8.43 10.33
CA ARG A 169 -4.58 7.89 11.19
C ARG A 169 -5.76 8.85 11.18
N PHE A 170 -6.83 8.47 10.50
CA PHE A 170 -8.07 9.24 10.51
C PHE A 170 -8.67 9.21 11.93
N VAL A 171 -8.83 10.38 12.52
CA VAL A 171 -9.45 10.56 13.83
C VAL A 171 -10.89 10.99 13.61
N HIS A 172 -11.81 10.37 14.32
CA HIS A 172 -13.21 10.80 14.30
C HIS A 172 -13.38 12.00 15.24
N ASP A 173 -13.85 13.13 14.70
CA ASP A 173 -14.13 14.33 15.48
C ASP A 173 -15.65 14.51 15.64
N VAL A 174 -16.13 14.24 16.85
CA VAL A 174 -17.55 14.28 17.24
C VAL A 174 -18.18 15.66 16.99
N TYR A 175 -17.40 16.75 16.98
CA TYR A 175 -17.92 18.08 16.70
C TYR A 175 -18.15 18.30 15.20
N LEU A 176 -17.28 17.73 14.36
CA LEU A 176 -17.40 17.81 12.90
C LEU A 176 -18.51 16.90 12.36
N ASP A 177 -18.89 15.86 13.10
CA ASP A 177 -20.02 14.99 12.72
C ASP A 177 -21.38 15.69 12.74
N ARG A 178 -21.49 16.77 13.51
CA ARG A 178 -22.72 17.59 13.58
C ARG A 178 -22.86 18.55 12.40
N GLU A 179 -21.78 18.80 11.67
CA GLU A 179 -21.80 19.66 10.49
C GLU A 179 -22.25 18.85 9.26
N SER A 180 -22.97 19.50 8.33
CA SER A 180 -23.23 18.92 7.00
C SER A 180 -21.94 18.89 6.16
N ASP A 181 -21.88 18.05 5.14
CA ASP A 181 -20.71 17.97 4.25
C ASP A 181 -20.40 19.33 3.60
N GLU A 182 -21.43 20.12 3.29
CA GLU A 182 -21.30 21.46 2.73
C GLU A 182 -20.69 22.46 3.73
N GLN A 183 -21.11 22.40 5.00
CA GLN A 183 -20.53 23.23 6.07
C GLN A 183 -19.06 22.87 6.30
N LEU A 184 -18.74 21.57 6.27
CA LEU A 184 -17.39 21.07 6.44
C LEU A 184 -16.47 21.52 5.28
N MET A 185 -16.95 21.44 4.04
CA MET A 185 -16.23 21.97 2.86
C MET A 185 -15.98 23.46 2.99
N ALA A 186 -17.00 24.24 3.34
CA ALA A 186 -16.86 25.69 3.50
C ALA A 186 -15.85 26.05 4.61
N ARG A 187 -15.73 25.23 5.65
CA ARG A 187 -14.73 25.39 6.70
C ARG A 187 -13.32 25.09 6.22
N LEU A 188 -13.13 24.01 5.47
CA LEU A 188 -11.83 23.66 4.87
C LEU A 188 -11.33 24.75 3.91
N VAL A 189 -12.20 25.24 3.03
CA VAL A 189 -11.85 26.32 2.08
C VAL A 189 -11.45 27.60 2.84
N ARG A 190 -12.18 27.96 3.90
CA ARG A 190 -11.81 29.11 4.75
C ARG A 190 -10.48 28.92 5.45
N HIS A 191 -10.20 27.70 5.93
CA HIS A 191 -8.95 27.35 6.59
C HIS A 191 -7.77 27.44 5.63
N GLU A 192 -7.87 26.83 4.46
CA GLU A 192 -6.86 26.90 3.39
C GLU A 192 -6.55 28.35 3.02
N HIS A 193 -7.57 29.18 2.79
CA HIS A 193 -7.40 30.61 2.52
C HIS A 193 -6.80 31.41 3.68
N HIS A 194 -6.94 30.94 4.93
CA HIS A 194 -6.30 31.56 6.08
C HIS A 194 -4.82 31.22 6.13
N LEU A 195 -4.47 29.94 5.90
CA LEU A 195 -3.09 29.48 5.83
C LEU A 195 -2.31 30.20 4.72
N LEU A 196 -2.87 30.26 3.51
CA LEU A 196 -2.28 30.98 2.38
C LEU A 196 -2.02 32.46 2.64
N ARG A 197 -2.86 33.11 3.46
CA ARG A 197 -2.71 34.54 3.79
C ARG A 197 -1.69 34.81 4.89
N ASN A 198 -1.43 33.84 5.75
CA ASN A 198 -0.49 33.98 6.87
C ASN A 198 0.94 33.52 6.53
N GLU A 199 1.17 33.01 5.32
CA GLU A 199 2.51 32.69 4.80
C GLU A 199 3.20 33.86 4.08
N ILE A 200 2.52 35.00 3.95
CA ILE A 200 3.03 36.24 3.34
C ILE A 200 3.59 37.16 4.43
#